data_AF-A0A6V7J9K5-F1
#
_entry.id   AF-A0A6V7J9K5-F1
#
_cell.length_a   1.000
_cell.length_b   1.000
_cell.length_c   1.000
_cell.angle_alpha   90.00
_cell.angle_beta   90.00
_cell.angle_gamma   90.00
#
_symmetry.space_group_name_H-M   'P 1'
#
loop_
_entity.id
_entity.type
_entity.pdbx_description
1 polymer ?
#
loop_
_entity_poly.entity_id
_entity_poly.type
_entity_poly.pdbx_seq_one_letter_code
_entity_poly.pdbx_strand_id
1 'polypeptide(L)' 'FKAQEARNSSMKIEQEKPVRIAFLLTVNGRASRQVRRLINILYDTSHFYYIHVDA' A
#
# COMPACT_ATOMS: atom_id res chain seq x y z
N PHE A 1 36.45 -12.10 25.93
CA PHE A 1 35.62 -10.94 25.57
C PHE A 1 35.37 -10.93 24.06
N LYS A 2 34.27 -11.55 23.60
CA LYS A 2 33.92 -11.64 22.17
C LYS A 2 33.18 -10.36 21.73
N ALA A 3 33.93 -9.31 21.41
CA ALA A 3 33.37 -8.05 20.87
C ALA A 3 32.83 -8.19 19.42
N GLN A 4 33.08 -9.33 18.76
CA GLN A 4 32.68 -9.56 17.37
C GLN A 4 31.26 -10.12 17.19
N GLU A 5 30.63 -10.72 18.21
CA GLU A 5 29.27 -11.26 18.10
C GLU A 5 28.19 -10.15 18.05
N ALA A 6 28.45 -8.98 18.66
CA ALA A 6 27.52 -7.84 18.65
C ALA A 6 27.54 -7.02 17.35
N ARG A 7 28.52 -7.24 16.46
CA ARG A 7 28.58 -6.55 15.16
C ARG A 7 27.79 -7.29 14.07
N ASN A 8 27.59 -8.60 14.22
CA ASN A 8 26.85 -9.40 13.24
C ASN A 8 25.32 -9.37 13.46
N SER A 9 24.83 -8.73 14.52
CA SER A 9 23.40 -8.47 14.73
C SER A 9 22.91 -7.22 14.01
N SER A 10 23.80 -6.43 13.38
CA SER A 10 23.44 -5.11 12.83
C SER A 10 22.90 -5.12 11.39
N MET A 11 22.80 -6.27 10.71
CA MET A 11 22.35 -6.30 9.31
C MET A 11 21.52 -7.55 9.00
N LYS A 12 20.52 -7.84 9.83
CA LYS A 12 19.31 -8.48 9.32
C LYS A 12 18.28 -7.37 9.14
N ILE A 13 18.35 -6.70 8.00
CA ILE A 13 17.13 -6.13 7.43
C ILE A 13 16.31 -7.38 7.10
N GLU A 14 15.50 -7.82 8.06
CA GLU A 14 14.40 -8.73 7.74
C GLU A 14 13.70 -8.05 6.58
N GLN A 15 13.64 -8.71 5.42
CA GLN A 15 12.86 -8.21 4.30
C GLN A 15 11.41 -8.22 4.77
N GLU A 16 11.01 -7.12 5.42
CA GLU A 16 9.66 -6.94 5.92
C GLU A 16 8.75 -7.09 4.70
N LYS A 17 7.86 -8.08 4.78
CA LYS A 17 6.96 -8.38 3.68
C LYS A 17 6.19 -7.09 3.35
N PRO A 18 6.03 -6.74 2.07
CA PRO A 18 5.35 -5.52 1.69
C PRO A 18 3.93 -5.51 2.27
N VAL A 19 3.54 -4.37 2.85
CA VAL A 19 2.23 -4.18 3.48
C VAL A 19 1.14 -4.07 2.40
N ARG A 20 -0.04 -4.62 2.69
CA ARG A 20 -1.21 -4.53 1.81
C ARG A 20 -2.20 -3.52 2.38
N ILE A 21 -2.58 -2.54 1.57
CA ILE A 21 -3.50 -1.46 1.96
C ILE A 21 -4.91 -1.75 1.41
N ALA A 22 -5.95 -1.41 2.18
CA ALA A 22 -7.33 -1.39 1.73
C ALA A 22 -7.80 0.05 1.54
N PHE A 23 -8.04 0.45 0.28
CA PHE A 23 -8.57 1.75 -0.08
C PHE A 23 -10.10 1.69 -0.11
N LEU A 24 -10.74 2.51 0.73
CA LEU A 24 -12.18 2.72 0.73
C LEU A 24 -12.48 4.08 0.08
N LEU A 25 -13.07 4.06 -1.12
CA LEU A 25 -13.40 5.26 -1.89
C LEU A 25 -14.92 5.42 -1.96
N THR A 26 -15.43 6.56 -1.54
CA THR A 26 -16.82 6.96 -1.79
C THR A 26 -16.83 7.99 -2.91
N VAL A 27 -17.58 7.72 -3.97
CA VAL A 27 -17.62 8.58 -5.16
C VAL A 27 -19.06 8.94 -5.53
N ASN A 28 -19.28 10.22 -5.84
CA ASN A 28 -20.59 10.77 -6.15
C ASN A 28 -20.51 11.60 -7.45
N GLY A 29 -21.63 11.76 -8.14
CA GLY A 29 -21.77 12.72 -9.26
C GLY A 29 -21.14 12.28 -10.59
N ARG A 30 -20.70 13.25 -11.42
CA ARG A 30 -20.33 13.04 -12.84
C ARG A 30 -18.83 13.00 -13.14
N ALA A 31 -17.97 12.99 -12.12
CA ALA A 31 -16.51 13.06 -12.28
C ALA A 31 -15.85 11.70 -12.60
N SER A 32 -16.51 10.82 -13.36
CA SER A 32 -16.06 9.44 -13.62
C SER A 32 -14.65 9.37 -14.22
N ARG A 33 -14.29 10.31 -15.11
CA ARG A 33 -12.93 10.41 -15.67
C ARG A 33 -11.88 10.69 -14.59
N GLN A 34 -12.21 11.52 -13.60
CA GLN A 34 -11.28 11.86 -12.52
C GLN A 34 -11.13 10.70 -11.54
N VAL A 35 -12.22 10.00 -11.23
CA VAL A 35 -12.18 8.77 -10.44
C VAL A 35 -11.30 7.72 -11.12
N ARG A 36 -11.49 7.51 -12.43
CA ARG A 36 -10.64 6.59 -13.21
C ARG A 36 -9.16 7.01 -13.20
N ARG A 37 -8.88 8.32 -13.33
CA ARG A 37 -7.51 8.84 -13.26
C ARG A 37 -6.87 8.57 -11.90
N LEU A 38 -7.61 8.76 -10.82
CA LEU A 38 -7.13 8.48 -9.46
C LEU A 38 -6.82 7.00 -9.26
N ILE A 39 -7.75 6.12 -9.64
CA ILE A 39 -7.57 4.67 -9.51
C ILE A 39 -6.34 4.21 -10.30
N ASN A 40 -6.14 4.71 -11.52
CA ASN A 40 -4.96 4.36 -12.33
C ASN A 40 -3.63 4.73 -11.66
N ILE A 41 -3.59 5.79 -10.85
CA ILE A 41 -2.38 6.22 -10.13
C ILE A 41 -2.17 5.37 -8.87
N LEU A 42 -3.25 4.97 -8.20
CA LEU A 42 -3.18 4.20 -6.95
C LEU A 42 -3.08 2.68 -7.15
N TYR A 43 -3.37 2.18 -8.35
CA TYR A 43 -3.56 0.75 -8.60
C TYR A 43 -2.24 -0.05 -8.50
N ASP A 44 -2.24 -1.04 -7.61
CA ASP A 44 -1.26 -2.11 -7.51
C ASP A 44 -1.99 -3.42 -7.18
N THR A 45 -1.52 -4.53 -7.75
CA THR A 45 -2.17 -5.84 -7.59
C THR A 45 -2.15 -6.40 -6.16
N SER A 46 -1.28 -5.87 -5.29
CA SER A 46 -1.15 -6.32 -3.90
C SER A 46 -2.17 -5.68 -2.95
N HIS A 47 -2.84 -4.61 -3.39
CA HIS A 47 -3.77 -3.81 -2.58
C HIS A 47 -5.24 -4.11 -2.90
N PHE A 48 -6.13 -3.65 -2.02
CA PHE A 48 -7.57 -3.79 -2.17
C PHE A 48 -8.23 -2.45 -2.41
N TYR A 49 -9.24 -2.41 -3.28
CA TYR A 49 -9.97 -1.20 -3.63
C TYR A 49 -11.47 -1.47 -3.51
N TYR A 50 -12.12 -0.88 -2.51
CA TYR A 50 -13.57 -0.89 -2.37
C TYR A 50 -14.11 0.48 -2.74
N ILE A 51 -15.00 0.52 -3.73
CA ILE A 51 -15.57 1.77 -4.25
C ILE A 51 -17.07 1.75 -4.02
N HIS A 52 -17.52 2.64 -3.13
CA HIS A 52 -18.92 2.94 -2.95
C HIS A 52 -19.32 4.07 -3.91
N VAL A 53 -20.39 3.85 -4.67
CA VAL A 53 -20.98 4.88 -5.55
C VAL A 53 -22.32 5.27 -4.95
N ASP A 54 -22.46 6.54 -4.59
CA ASP A 54 -23.72 7.09 -4.09
C ASP A 54 -24.70 7.29 -5.26
N ALA A 55 -25.98 6.96 -5.02
CA ALA A 55 -27.03 6.91 -6.03
C ALA A 55 -27.55 8.29 -6.44
#